data_AF-A0A1B6GL61-F1
#
_entry.id   AF-A0A1B6GL61-F1
#
_cell.length_a   1.000
_cell.length_b   1.000
_cell.length_c   1.000
_cell.angle_alpha   90.00
_cell.angle_beta   90.00
_cell.angle_gamma   90.00
#
_symmetry.space_group_name_H-M   'P 1'
#
loop_
_entity.id
_entity.type
_entity.pdbx_description
1 polymer ?
#
loop_
_entity_poly.entity_id
_entity_poly.type
_entity_poly.pdbx_seq_one_letter_code
_entity_poly.pdbx_strand_id
1 'polypeptide(L)'
;KMSQGGLTVEDIMAAINDLKMQHIDSTKEFNKSYELLHLKVEDSLNINKVLIEKLNKFMDKIDKLKSENRSLKAKIDLLENKLEEQEQYTRKNCVEIQGVPIRNSVLETVQEVGSALGMPIREDMIDACHSLGKRTNSDGPSGIIVKFVRRIDAENFLAKRRDKRYLSTRHLNMSMDNPIYLNESLTPKRRLLLKEAREFKKTNNYKRLWVQGGKIYLKREDDGPVINVKCQSDLKIGFQLFIRAWLSQCYQNLRLWSVFFNTSHLKTPLGIQ
;
A
#
# COMPACT_ATOMS: atom_id res chain seq x y z
N LYS A 1 -108.16 4.21 20.16
CA LYS A 1 -107.32 5.41 19.97
C LYS A 1 -106.42 5.53 21.18
N MET A 2 -105.14 5.82 20.92
CA MET A 2 -104.02 5.81 21.86
C MET A 2 -104.30 6.52 23.20
N SER A 3 -103.84 5.92 24.29
CA SER A 3 -103.39 6.64 25.49
C SER A 3 -102.26 5.80 26.12
N GLN A 4 -101.09 5.81 25.49
CA GLN A 4 -99.90 6.40 26.10
C GLN A 4 -99.73 5.97 27.56
N GLY A 5 -99.15 4.78 27.77
CA GLY A 5 -98.28 4.58 28.93
C GLY A 5 -97.08 5.50 28.73
N GLY A 6 -97.29 6.80 28.96
CA GLY A 6 -96.29 7.82 28.78
C GLY A 6 -95.26 7.66 29.88
N LEU A 7 -93.98 7.57 29.52
CA LEU A 7 -92.90 7.72 30.49
C LEU A 7 -93.22 8.91 31.38
N THR A 8 -93.25 8.70 32.69
CA THR A 8 -93.46 9.78 33.64
C THR A 8 -92.19 10.63 33.70
N VAL A 9 -92.32 11.90 34.08
CA VAL A 9 -91.16 12.79 34.24
C VAL A 9 -90.18 12.24 35.29
N GLU A 10 -90.68 11.50 36.28
CA GLU A 10 -89.87 10.81 37.29
C GLU A 10 -89.03 9.66 36.72
N ASP A 11 -89.59 8.83 35.82
CA ASP A 11 -88.83 7.77 35.14
C ASP A 11 -87.68 8.35 34.29
N ILE A 12 -87.95 9.48 33.62
CA ILE A 12 -86.95 10.20 32.82
C ILE A 12 -85.87 10.81 33.74
N MET A 13 -86.26 11.43 34.87
CA MET A 13 -85.29 11.99 35.82
C MET A 13 -84.45 10.91 36.50
N ALA A 14 -85.01 9.75 36.82
CA ALA A 14 -84.27 8.60 37.35
C ALA A 14 -83.21 8.11 36.34
N ALA A 15 -83.60 7.93 35.07
CA ALA A 15 -82.67 7.52 34.01
C ALA A 15 -81.56 8.57 33.75
N ILE A 16 -81.89 9.87 33.80
CA ILE A 16 -80.89 10.95 33.68
C ILE A 16 -79.90 10.91 34.85
N ASN A 17 -80.37 10.67 36.08
CA ASN A 17 -79.50 10.57 37.24
C ASN A 17 -78.60 9.33 37.19
N ASP A 18 -79.13 8.19 36.75
CA ASP A 18 -78.34 6.96 36.52
C ASP A 18 -77.27 7.17 35.45
N LEU A 19 -77.63 7.78 34.31
CA LEU A 19 -76.68 8.15 33.26
C LEU A 19 -75.60 9.10 33.77
N LYS A 20 -75.98 10.06 34.63
CA LYS A 20 -75.02 10.99 35.24
C LYS A 20 -74.06 10.26 36.19
N MET A 21 -74.56 9.32 36.99
CA MET A 21 -73.73 8.49 37.88
C MET A 21 -72.79 7.58 37.09
N GLN A 22 -73.29 6.90 36.05
CA GLN A 22 -72.47 6.10 35.13
C GLN A 22 -71.40 6.94 34.44
N HIS A 23 -71.75 8.16 33.99
CA HIS A 23 -70.78 9.08 33.43
C HIS A 23 -69.69 9.44 34.44
N ILE A 24 -70.06 9.78 35.68
CA ILE A 24 -69.09 10.12 36.74
C ILE A 24 -68.12 8.96 36.97
N ASP A 25 -68.62 7.73 37.07
CA ASP A 25 -67.78 6.56 37.35
C ASP A 25 -66.90 6.19 36.16
N SER A 26 -67.43 6.26 34.93
CA SER A 26 -66.63 6.12 33.71
C SER A 26 -65.54 7.18 33.61
N THR A 27 -65.83 8.43 33.99
CA THR A 27 -64.85 9.52 34.00
C THR A 27 -63.74 9.27 35.04
N LYS A 28 -64.09 8.76 36.23
CA LYS A 28 -63.11 8.38 37.26
C LYS A 28 -62.20 7.24 36.79
N GLU A 29 -62.76 6.22 36.17
CA GLU A 29 -62.01 5.07 35.67
C GLU A 29 -61.08 5.45 34.52
N PHE A 30 -61.57 6.31 33.61
CA PHE A 30 -60.76 6.91 32.56
C PHE A 30 -59.57 7.71 33.15
N ASN A 31 -59.81 8.56 34.15
CA ASN A 31 -58.75 9.35 34.79
C ASN A 31 -57.66 8.46 35.42
N LYS A 32 -58.04 7.38 36.12
CA LYS A 32 -57.07 6.39 36.64
C LYS A 32 -56.24 5.75 35.52
N SER A 33 -56.88 5.37 34.42
CA SER A 33 -56.17 4.78 33.28
C SER A 33 -55.20 5.78 32.64
N TYR A 34 -55.59 7.06 32.58
CA TYR A 34 -54.81 8.15 32.02
C TYR A 34 -53.59 8.48 32.87
N GLU A 35 -53.73 8.51 34.21
CA GLU A 35 -52.61 8.66 35.14
C GLU A 35 -51.59 7.53 34.99
N LEU A 36 -52.06 6.28 34.92
CA LEU A 36 -51.18 5.12 34.76
C LEU A 36 -50.46 5.12 33.41
N LEU A 37 -51.14 5.58 32.35
CA LEU A 37 -50.52 5.78 31.04
C LEU A 37 -49.43 6.86 31.10
N HIS A 38 -49.70 8.00 31.74
CA HIS A 38 -48.72 9.08 31.91
C HIS A 38 -47.46 8.60 32.62
N LEU A 39 -47.61 7.87 33.72
CA LEU A 39 -46.48 7.29 34.46
C LEU A 39 -45.63 6.38 33.57
N LYS A 40 -46.26 5.48 32.80
CA LYS A 40 -45.55 4.59 31.87
C LYS A 40 -44.84 5.35 30.74
N VAL A 41 -45.45 6.41 30.24
CA VAL A 41 -44.83 7.28 29.23
C VAL A 41 -43.62 7.99 29.82
N GLU A 42 -43.71 8.51 31.04
CA GLU A 42 -42.59 9.15 31.74
C GLU A 42 -41.43 8.17 31.99
N ASP A 43 -41.71 6.95 32.45
CA ASP A 43 -40.71 5.89 32.60
C ASP A 43 -40.01 5.57 31.27
N SER A 44 -40.79 5.41 30.19
CA SER A 44 -40.26 5.16 28.85
C SER A 44 -39.37 6.31 28.35
N LEU A 45 -39.76 7.56 28.60
CA LEU A 45 -38.95 8.74 28.28
C LEU A 45 -37.63 8.73 29.07
N ASN A 46 -37.66 8.37 30.35
CA ASN A 46 -36.46 8.27 31.18
C ASN A 46 -35.52 7.15 30.71
N ILE A 47 -36.06 5.98 30.35
CA ILE A 47 -35.29 4.89 29.76
C ILE A 47 -34.64 5.33 28.45
N ASN A 48 -35.39 5.99 27.56
CA ASN A 48 -34.88 6.49 26.29
C ASN A 48 -33.74 7.51 26.48
N LYS A 49 -33.85 8.43 27.45
CA LYS A 49 -32.77 9.35 27.80
C LYS A 49 -31.49 8.60 28.19
N VAL A 50 -31.59 7.62 29.09
CA VAL A 50 -30.44 6.82 29.54
C VAL A 50 -29.84 6.01 28.39
N LEU A 51 -30.67 5.46 27.50
CA LEU A 51 -30.19 4.73 26.31
C LEU A 51 -29.44 5.64 25.35
N ILE A 52 -29.94 6.84 25.09
CA ILE A 52 -29.27 7.85 24.23
C ILE A 52 -27.91 8.22 24.83
N GLU A 53 -27.81 8.46 26.14
CA GLU A 53 -26.55 8.74 26.80
C GLU A 53 -25.53 7.60 26.68
N LYS A 54 -25.98 6.35 26.87
CA LYS A 54 -25.13 5.16 26.69
C LYS A 54 -24.67 5.02 25.24
N LEU A 55 -25.56 5.26 24.28
CA LEU A 55 -25.25 5.19 22.86
C LEU A 55 -24.20 6.23 22.47
N ASN A 56 -24.32 7.46 22.96
CA ASN A 56 -23.32 8.51 22.76
C ASN A 56 -21.96 8.10 23.34
N LYS A 57 -21.92 7.55 24.56
CA LYS A 57 -20.68 7.05 25.18
C LYS A 57 -20.03 5.92 24.35
N PHE A 58 -20.83 5.02 23.77
CA PHE A 58 -20.31 3.97 22.90
C PHE A 58 -19.81 4.52 21.57
N MET A 59 -20.49 5.49 20.97
CA MET A 59 -20.04 6.17 19.76
C MET A 59 -18.68 6.85 19.99
N ASP A 60 -18.53 7.59 21.08
CA ASP A 60 -17.25 8.20 21.46
C ASP A 60 -16.13 7.17 21.61
N LYS A 61 -16.43 6.02 22.21
CA LYS A 61 -15.46 4.94 22.39
C LYS A 61 -15.06 4.32 21.05
N ILE A 62 -16.02 4.11 20.15
CA ILE A 62 -15.78 3.59 18.80
C ILE A 62 -14.87 4.55 18.02
N ASP A 63 -15.11 5.85 18.10
CA ASP A 63 -14.30 6.83 17.37
C ASP A 63 -12.88 6.95 17.93
N LYS A 64 -12.72 6.90 19.26
CA LYS A 64 -11.41 6.80 19.90
C LYS A 64 -10.66 5.55 19.46
N LEU A 65 -11.30 4.38 19.51
CA LEU A 65 -10.68 3.12 19.09
C LEU A 65 -10.33 3.11 17.60
N LYS A 66 -11.18 3.66 16.72
CA LYS A 66 -10.87 3.81 15.30
C LYS A 66 -9.67 4.73 15.07
N SER A 67 -9.60 5.85 15.79
CA SER A 67 -8.49 6.78 15.71
C SER A 67 -7.17 6.14 16.15
N GLU A 68 -7.20 5.44 17.29
CA GLU A 68 -6.04 4.72 17.80
C GLU A 68 -5.59 3.61 16.85
N ASN A 69 -6.53 2.82 16.31
CA ASN A 69 -6.22 1.76 15.35
C ASN A 69 -5.54 2.31 14.09
N ARG A 70 -6.01 3.47 13.57
CA ARG A 70 -5.33 4.16 12.46
C ARG A 70 -3.91 4.58 12.83
N SER A 71 -3.72 5.15 14.02
CA SER A 71 -2.40 5.56 14.51
C SER A 71 -1.46 4.36 14.69
N LEU A 72 -1.94 3.27 15.25
CA LEU A 72 -1.18 2.04 15.46
C LEU A 72 -0.77 1.40 14.13
N LYS A 73 -1.68 1.28 13.17
CA LYS A 73 -1.35 0.79 11.82
C LYS A 73 -0.26 1.63 11.16
N ALA A 74 -0.37 2.96 11.21
CA ALA A 74 0.65 3.84 10.67
C ALA A 74 2.02 3.67 11.37
N LYS A 75 2.02 3.44 12.68
CA LYS A 75 3.25 3.14 13.44
C LYS A 75 3.85 1.79 13.06
N ILE A 76 3.02 0.76 12.89
CA ILE A 76 3.46 -0.57 12.43
C ILE A 76 4.13 -0.45 11.07
N ASP A 77 3.48 0.19 10.09
CA ASP A 77 4.04 0.40 8.75
C ASP A 77 5.38 1.13 8.81
N LEU A 78 5.50 2.16 9.67
CA LEU A 78 6.75 2.89 9.86
C LEU A 78 7.86 1.99 10.44
N LEU A 79 7.54 1.19 11.46
CA LEU A 79 8.49 0.32 12.13
C LEU A 79 8.95 -0.82 11.22
N GLU A 80 8.04 -1.45 10.48
CA GLU A 80 8.36 -2.47 9.50
C GLU A 80 9.28 -1.93 8.41
N ASN A 81 9.06 -0.69 7.96
CA ASN A 81 9.94 -0.06 6.97
C ASN A 81 11.34 0.25 7.55
N LYS A 82 11.42 0.71 8.80
CA LYS A 82 12.71 0.93 9.48
C LYS A 82 13.48 -0.38 9.68
N LEU A 83 12.79 -1.43 10.09
CA LEU A 83 13.37 -2.76 10.26
C LEU A 83 13.92 -3.28 8.93
N GLU A 84 13.13 -3.20 7.87
CA GLU A 84 13.55 -3.58 6.52
C GLU A 84 14.76 -2.76 6.01
N GLU A 85 14.84 -1.47 6.33
CA GLU A 85 16.01 -0.65 6.02
C GLU A 85 17.25 -1.09 6.78
N GLN A 86 17.11 -1.44 8.07
CA GLN A 86 18.21 -1.97 8.89
C GLN A 86 18.67 -3.34 8.42
N GLU A 87 17.74 -4.26 8.11
CA GLU A 87 18.07 -5.58 7.56
C GLU A 87 18.80 -5.48 6.21
N GLN A 88 18.40 -4.54 5.34
CA GLN A 88 19.15 -4.32 4.12
C GLN A 88 20.50 -3.67 4.39
N TYR A 89 20.60 -2.80 5.39
CA TYR A 89 21.86 -2.16 5.76
C TYR A 89 22.93 -3.17 6.15
N THR A 90 22.58 -4.20 6.94
CA THR A 90 23.53 -5.26 7.34
C THR A 90 24.00 -6.12 6.16
N ARG A 91 23.20 -6.19 5.09
CA ARG A 91 23.51 -6.95 3.86
C ARG A 91 24.33 -6.16 2.83
N LYS A 92 24.63 -4.88 3.05
CA LYS A 92 25.34 -4.04 2.06
C LYS A 92 26.73 -4.54 1.67
N ASN A 93 27.39 -5.26 2.57
CA ASN A 93 28.70 -5.84 2.30
C ASN A 93 28.60 -7.26 1.73
N CYS A 94 27.38 -7.77 1.52
CA CYS A 94 27.14 -9.12 1.02
C CYS A 94 26.89 -9.13 -0.49
N VAL A 95 27.61 -9.99 -1.20
CA VAL A 95 27.46 -10.24 -2.63
C VAL A 95 27.08 -11.70 -2.85
N GLU A 96 26.10 -11.92 -3.71
CA GLU A 96 25.63 -13.25 -4.12
C GLU A 96 26.24 -13.60 -5.48
N ILE A 97 27.02 -14.67 -5.52
CA ILE A 97 27.63 -15.23 -6.72
C ILE A 97 26.78 -16.42 -7.18
N GLN A 98 26.41 -16.47 -8.45
CA GLN A 98 25.62 -17.56 -9.03
C GLN A 98 26.26 -18.06 -10.33
N GLY A 99 26.08 -19.35 -10.61
CA GLY A 99 26.56 -19.99 -11.84
C GLY A 99 27.98 -20.57 -11.75
N VAL A 100 28.56 -20.65 -10.55
CA VAL A 100 29.90 -21.20 -10.32
C VAL A 100 29.82 -22.52 -9.53
N PRO A 101 30.25 -23.66 -10.09
CA PRO A 101 30.39 -24.89 -9.32
C PRO A 101 31.51 -24.75 -8.28
N ILE A 102 31.24 -25.15 -7.04
CA ILE A 102 32.26 -25.24 -6.00
C ILE A 102 33.09 -26.50 -6.25
N ARG A 103 34.40 -26.36 -6.51
CA ARG A 103 35.32 -27.48 -6.70
C ARG A 103 35.94 -27.94 -5.39
N ASN A 104 36.64 -27.02 -4.74
CA ASN A 104 37.41 -27.27 -3.52
C ASN A 104 36.68 -26.62 -2.34
N SER A 105 37.02 -25.36 -2.05
CA SER A 105 36.39 -24.56 -1.00
C SER A 105 35.59 -23.39 -1.60
N VAL A 106 34.64 -22.90 -0.80
CA VAL A 106 33.88 -21.69 -1.14
C VAL A 106 34.81 -20.48 -1.24
N LEU A 107 35.80 -20.41 -0.36
CA LEU A 107 36.79 -19.33 -0.32
C LEU A 107 37.62 -19.28 -1.61
N GLU A 108 38.22 -20.40 -2.01
CA GLU A 108 38.99 -20.49 -3.27
C GLU A 108 38.14 -20.09 -4.48
N THR A 109 36.89 -20.56 -4.53
CA THR A 109 35.96 -20.21 -5.62
C THR A 109 35.72 -18.70 -5.69
N VAL A 110 35.57 -18.02 -4.54
CA VAL A 110 35.46 -16.55 -4.48
C VAL A 110 36.75 -15.88 -4.96
N GLN A 111 37.92 -16.38 -4.55
CA GLN A 111 39.22 -15.84 -4.96
C GLN A 111 39.49 -16.00 -6.46
N GLU A 112 39.10 -17.13 -7.05
CA GLU A 112 39.16 -17.37 -8.50
C GLU A 112 38.28 -16.35 -9.24
N VAL A 113 37.04 -16.13 -8.77
CA VAL A 113 36.13 -15.13 -9.36
C VAL A 113 36.70 -13.71 -9.23
N GLY A 114 37.30 -13.37 -8.10
CA GLY A 114 38.02 -12.11 -7.89
C GLY A 114 39.14 -11.92 -8.91
N SER A 115 39.99 -12.93 -9.05
CA SER A 115 41.12 -12.92 -10.00
C SER A 115 40.63 -12.77 -11.45
N ALA A 116 39.56 -13.48 -11.82
CA ALA A 116 38.93 -13.35 -13.14
C ALA A 116 38.35 -11.94 -13.41
N LEU A 117 38.01 -11.18 -12.36
CA LEU A 117 37.54 -9.80 -12.43
C LEU A 117 38.67 -8.76 -12.32
N GLY A 118 39.93 -9.20 -12.20
CA GLY A 118 41.08 -8.31 -12.00
C GLY A 118 41.10 -7.66 -10.60
N MET A 119 40.49 -8.31 -9.62
CA MET A 119 40.49 -7.91 -8.22
C MET A 119 40.86 -9.13 -7.35
N PRO A 120 42.15 -9.37 -7.09
CA PRO A 120 42.57 -10.45 -6.20
C PRO A 120 41.95 -10.27 -4.82
N ILE A 121 41.15 -11.24 -4.39
CA ILE A 121 40.49 -11.23 -3.08
C ILE A 121 41.37 -11.97 -2.09
N ARG A 122 41.76 -11.29 -1.01
CA ARG A 122 42.49 -11.89 0.10
C ARG A 122 41.53 -12.35 1.19
N GLU A 123 41.98 -13.29 2.03
CA GLU A 123 41.18 -13.84 3.12
C GLU A 123 40.77 -12.76 4.13
N ASP A 124 41.65 -11.80 4.45
CA ASP A 124 41.38 -10.68 5.35
C ASP A 124 40.32 -9.68 4.84
N MET A 125 39.95 -9.76 3.55
CA MET A 125 38.88 -8.96 2.98
C MET A 125 37.50 -9.58 3.22
N ILE A 126 37.43 -10.85 3.59
CA ILE A 126 36.20 -11.62 3.75
C ILE A 126 35.90 -11.79 5.23
N ASP A 127 34.69 -11.40 5.63
CA ASP A 127 34.13 -11.64 6.97
C ASP A 127 33.53 -13.06 7.05
N ALA A 128 32.78 -13.45 6.03
CA ALA A 128 32.23 -14.81 5.92
C ALA A 128 31.92 -15.17 4.46
N CYS A 129 32.09 -16.44 4.10
CA CYS A 129 31.60 -16.97 2.82
C CYS A 129 31.02 -18.37 2.99
N HIS A 130 29.88 -18.64 2.36
CA HIS A 130 29.26 -19.96 2.39
C HIS A 130 28.39 -20.21 1.16
N SER A 131 28.10 -21.49 0.90
CA SER A 131 27.20 -21.94 -0.16
C SER A 131 25.74 -21.72 0.27
N LEU A 132 24.95 -21.07 -0.58
CA LEU A 132 23.51 -21.06 -0.52
C LEU A 132 23.02 -22.38 -1.09
N GLY A 133 22.37 -23.21 -0.27
CA GLY A 133 21.87 -24.53 -0.66
C GLY A 133 21.16 -24.54 -2.02
N LYS A 134 21.17 -25.70 -2.69
CA LYS A 134 20.54 -25.83 -4.02
C LYS A 134 19.06 -25.43 -3.95
N ARG A 135 18.61 -24.63 -4.92
CA ARG A 135 17.20 -24.32 -5.04
C ARG A 135 16.46 -25.58 -5.50
N THR A 136 15.32 -25.85 -4.90
CA THR A 136 14.41 -26.89 -5.37
C THR A 136 14.08 -26.63 -6.83
N ASN A 137 14.30 -27.61 -7.71
CA ASN A 137 14.11 -27.54 -9.17
C ASN A 137 15.13 -26.72 -9.97
N SER A 138 16.38 -26.56 -9.48
CA SER A 138 17.47 -26.02 -10.32
C SER A 138 18.58 -27.05 -10.54
N ASP A 139 18.87 -27.37 -11.81
CA ASP A 139 20.01 -28.20 -12.21
C ASP A 139 21.36 -27.47 -12.11
N GLY A 140 21.32 -26.15 -11.87
CA GLY A 140 22.50 -25.30 -11.76
C GLY A 140 23.29 -25.49 -10.45
N PRO A 141 24.54 -24.99 -10.41
CA PRO A 141 25.34 -25.01 -9.20
C PRO A 141 24.71 -24.15 -8.09
N SER A 142 25.01 -24.51 -6.84
CA SER A 142 24.61 -23.73 -5.66
C SER A 142 25.09 -22.28 -5.77
N GLY A 143 24.30 -21.34 -5.25
CA GLY A 143 24.75 -19.96 -5.09
C GLY A 143 25.82 -19.88 -4.01
N ILE A 144 26.63 -18.84 -4.02
CA ILE A 144 27.58 -18.52 -2.96
C ILE A 144 27.24 -17.13 -2.43
N ILE A 145 27.26 -16.96 -1.13
CA ILE A 145 27.23 -15.63 -0.51
C ILE A 145 28.59 -15.34 0.10
N VAL A 146 29.12 -14.16 -0.21
CA VAL A 146 30.34 -13.62 0.38
C VAL A 146 30.02 -12.30 1.06
N LYS A 147 30.42 -12.16 2.32
CA LYS A 147 30.35 -10.92 3.09
C LYS A 147 31.76 -10.35 3.21
N PHE A 148 31.95 -9.15 2.71
CA PHE A 148 33.21 -8.42 2.82
C PHE A 148 33.29 -7.68 4.16
N VAL A 149 34.50 -7.51 4.68
CA VAL A 149 34.76 -6.68 5.86
C VAL A 149 34.45 -5.23 5.55
N ARG A 150 34.97 -4.71 4.42
CA ARG A 150 34.80 -3.32 4.01
C ARG A 150 33.76 -3.20 2.91
N ARG A 151 32.87 -2.23 3.06
CA ARG A 151 31.83 -1.93 2.07
C ARG A 151 32.41 -1.54 0.70
N ILE A 152 33.53 -0.82 0.71
CA ILE A 152 34.22 -0.40 -0.52
C ILE A 152 34.66 -1.61 -1.35
N ASP A 153 35.11 -2.69 -0.71
CA ASP A 153 35.53 -3.90 -1.43
C ASP A 153 34.34 -4.58 -2.13
N ALA A 154 33.20 -4.71 -1.44
CA ALA A 154 31.97 -5.22 -2.04
C ALA A 154 31.48 -4.36 -3.22
N GLU A 155 31.50 -3.03 -3.06
CA GLU A 155 31.09 -2.09 -4.10
C GLU A 155 32.03 -2.14 -5.32
N ASN A 156 33.35 -2.23 -5.08
CA ASN A 156 34.36 -2.40 -6.12
C ASN A 156 34.21 -3.73 -6.86
N PHE A 157 33.95 -4.82 -6.15
CA PHE A 157 33.73 -6.14 -6.74
C PHE A 157 32.52 -6.14 -7.69
N LEU A 158 31.42 -5.53 -7.27
CA LEU A 158 30.23 -5.33 -8.11
C LEU A 158 30.46 -4.34 -9.26
N ALA A 159 31.29 -3.32 -9.08
CA ALA A 159 31.67 -2.39 -10.14
C ALA A 159 32.49 -3.10 -11.23
N LYS A 160 33.53 -3.85 -10.85
CA LYS A 160 34.34 -4.67 -11.79
C LYS A 160 33.49 -5.64 -12.58
N ARG A 161 32.46 -6.23 -11.96
CA ARG A 161 31.50 -7.07 -12.69
C ARG A 161 30.68 -6.30 -13.73
N ARG A 162 30.26 -5.07 -13.44
CA ARG A 162 29.49 -4.23 -14.37
C ARG A 162 30.34 -3.81 -15.57
N ASP A 163 31.62 -3.53 -15.35
CA ASP A 163 32.57 -3.20 -16.42
C ASP A 163 32.86 -4.42 -17.30
N LYS A 164 32.93 -5.61 -16.70
CA LYS A 164 33.15 -6.87 -17.43
C LYS A 164 31.85 -7.39 -18.05
N ARG A 165 31.65 -7.11 -19.35
CA ARG A 165 30.46 -7.51 -20.11
C ARG A 165 30.18 -9.01 -20.07
N TYR A 166 31.22 -9.84 -20.17
CA TYR A 166 31.11 -11.29 -20.20
C TYR A 166 32.02 -11.92 -19.13
N LEU A 167 31.40 -12.62 -18.19
CA LEU A 167 32.06 -13.42 -17.17
C LEU A 167 31.41 -14.81 -17.17
N SER A 168 32.24 -15.83 -17.37
CA SER A 168 31.81 -17.23 -17.43
C SER A 168 32.84 -18.13 -16.76
N THR A 169 32.45 -19.36 -16.48
CA THR A 169 33.31 -20.38 -15.85
C THR A 169 34.57 -20.71 -16.66
N ARG A 170 34.62 -20.39 -17.96
CA ARG A 170 35.87 -20.47 -18.76
C ARG A 170 36.99 -19.60 -18.21
N HIS A 171 36.65 -18.45 -17.61
CA HIS A 171 37.63 -17.55 -16.98
C HIS A 171 38.18 -18.08 -15.66
N LEU A 172 37.60 -19.17 -15.14
CA LEU A 172 38.05 -19.89 -13.95
C LEU A 172 38.78 -21.21 -14.32
N ASN A 173 39.17 -21.35 -15.61
CA ASN A 173 39.76 -22.56 -16.17
C ASN A 173 38.89 -23.81 -15.95
N MET A 174 37.57 -23.67 -16.14
CA MET A 174 36.63 -24.79 -16.09
C MET A 174 36.20 -25.21 -17.49
N SER A 175 35.95 -26.52 -17.67
CA SER A 175 35.57 -27.09 -18.97
C SER A 175 34.20 -26.63 -19.45
N MET A 176 33.27 -26.34 -18.52
CA MET A 176 31.94 -25.82 -18.85
C MET A 176 31.97 -24.30 -19.07
N ASP A 177 31.05 -23.80 -19.89
CA ASP A 177 30.90 -22.36 -20.16
C ASP A 177 29.56 -21.83 -19.67
N ASN A 178 29.43 -21.71 -18.36
CA ASN A 178 28.24 -21.18 -17.71
C ASN A 178 28.45 -19.71 -17.35
N PRO A 179 27.45 -18.84 -17.59
CA PRO A 179 27.54 -17.43 -17.23
C PRO A 179 27.54 -17.26 -15.71
N ILE A 180 28.41 -16.36 -15.24
CA ILE A 180 28.55 -16.03 -13.82
C ILE A 180 27.87 -14.70 -13.53
N TYR A 181 27.00 -14.71 -12.53
CA TYR A 181 26.26 -13.54 -12.07
C TYR A 181 26.72 -13.14 -10.67
N LEU A 182 27.03 -11.86 -10.48
CA LEU A 182 27.22 -11.27 -9.16
C LEU A 182 26.07 -10.31 -8.93
N ASN A 183 25.37 -10.49 -7.82
CA ASN A 183 24.23 -9.67 -7.43
C ASN A 183 24.47 -9.12 -6.02
N GLU A 184 23.90 -7.95 -5.73
CA GLU A 184 23.78 -7.48 -4.36
C GLU A 184 22.86 -8.41 -3.56
N SER A 185 23.21 -8.70 -2.30
CA SER A 185 22.32 -9.47 -1.43
C SER A 185 21.14 -8.61 -0.98
N LEU A 186 19.94 -8.99 -1.41
CA LEU A 186 18.70 -8.31 -1.04
C LEU A 186 17.94 -9.06 0.04
N THR A 187 17.21 -8.33 0.88
CA THR A 187 16.20 -8.91 1.77
C THR A 187 15.12 -9.64 0.96
N PRO A 188 14.39 -10.60 1.57
CA PRO A 188 13.27 -11.26 0.89
C PRO A 188 12.23 -10.29 0.34
N LYS A 189 11.88 -9.24 1.10
CA LYS A 189 10.93 -8.20 0.69
C LYS A 189 11.40 -7.45 -0.56
N ARG A 190 12.66 -7.01 -0.60
CA ARG A 190 13.22 -6.34 -1.79
C ARG A 190 13.41 -7.28 -2.97
N ARG A 191 13.76 -8.55 -2.72
CA ARG A 191 13.86 -9.56 -3.78
C ARG A 191 12.50 -9.80 -4.45
N LEU A 192 11.42 -9.84 -3.66
CA LEU A 192 10.05 -9.89 -4.18
C LEU A 192 9.71 -8.63 -4.98
N LEU A 193 9.98 -7.45 -4.41
CA LEU A 193 9.75 -6.17 -5.10
C LEU A 193 10.53 -6.07 -6.43
N LEU A 194 11.76 -6.59 -6.47
CA LEU A 194 12.55 -6.64 -7.70
C LEU A 194 11.93 -7.57 -8.76
N LYS A 195 11.35 -8.70 -8.33
CA LYS A 195 10.61 -9.60 -9.23
C LYS A 195 9.40 -8.87 -9.83
N GLU A 196 8.59 -8.23 -8.99
CA GLU A 196 7.44 -7.43 -9.44
C GLU A 196 7.87 -6.27 -10.35
N ALA A 197 8.95 -5.57 -10.02
CA ALA A 197 9.49 -4.50 -10.83
C ALA A 197 9.97 -4.99 -12.21
N ARG A 198 10.52 -6.22 -12.31
CA ARG A 198 10.89 -6.84 -13.60
C ARG A 198 9.66 -7.13 -14.45
N GLU A 199 8.61 -7.68 -13.85
CA GLU A 199 7.33 -7.94 -14.53
C GLU A 199 6.71 -6.63 -15.00
N PHE A 200 6.65 -5.63 -14.13
CA PHE A 200 6.15 -4.31 -14.45
C PHE A 200 6.94 -3.63 -15.57
N LYS A 201 8.28 -3.72 -15.54
CA LYS A 201 9.17 -3.21 -16.59
C LYS A 201 8.79 -3.80 -17.96
N LYS A 202 8.56 -5.12 -18.01
CA LYS A 202 8.21 -5.85 -19.24
C LYS A 202 6.84 -5.42 -19.76
N THR A 203 5.83 -5.35 -18.89
CA THR A 203 4.45 -5.00 -19.28
C THR A 203 4.32 -3.54 -19.72
N ASN A 204 5.10 -2.63 -19.14
CA ASN A 204 4.97 -1.18 -19.38
C ASN A 204 6.12 -0.58 -20.21
N ASN A 205 6.94 -1.42 -20.85
CA ASN A 205 8.04 -1.02 -21.74
C ASN A 205 9.04 -0.02 -21.12
N TYR A 206 9.43 -0.23 -19.86
CA TYR A 206 10.52 0.54 -19.25
C TYR A 206 11.87 0.05 -19.76
N LYS A 207 12.78 0.96 -20.15
CA LYS A 207 14.10 0.58 -20.70
C LYS A 207 15.03 -0.06 -19.66
N ARG A 208 15.17 0.53 -18.46
CA ARG A 208 16.20 0.12 -17.48
C ARG A 208 15.61 -0.20 -16.12
N LEU A 209 16.16 -1.22 -15.49
CA LEU A 209 15.91 -1.63 -14.10
C LEU A 209 17.23 -2.12 -13.54
N TRP A 210 17.66 -1.55 -12.42
CA TRP A 210 18.90 -1.96 -11.76
C TRP A 210 18.78 -1.84 -10.25
N VAL A 211 19.70 -2.50 -9.56
CA VAL A 211 19.86 -2.44 -8.12
C VAL A 211 21.17 -1.72 -7.84
N GLN A 212 21.17 -0.81 -6.88
CA GLN A 212 22.38 -0.15 -6.41
C GLN A 212 22.28 0.19 -4.92
N GLY A 213 23.20 -0.35 -4.12
CA GLY A 213 23.26 -0.10 -2.68
C GLY A 213 22.01 -0.57 -1.92
N GLY A 214 21.43 -1.69 -2.37
CA GLY A 214 20.21 -2.30 -1.87
C GLY A 214 18.93 -1.61 -2.34
N LYS A 215 19.00 -0.56 -3.15
CA LYS A 215 17.83 0.18 -3.66
C LYS A 215 17.52 -0.24 -5.10
N ILE A 216 16.24 -0.27 -5.44
CA ILE A 216 15.76 -0.69 -6.76
C ILE A 216 15.39 0.56 -7.56
N TYR A 217 15.95 0.69 -8.75
CA TYR A 217 15.74 1.84 -9.62
C TYR A 217 15.14 1.42 -10.94
N LEU A 218 14.13 2.16 -11.38
CA LEU A 218 13.42 1.95 -12.62
C LEU A 218 13.48 3.21 -13.48
N LYS A 219 13.76 3.06 -14.77
CA LYS A 219 13.86 4.19 -15.72
C LYS A 219 13.19 3.83 -17.04
N ARG A 220 12.25 4.67 -17.49
CA ARG A 220 11.46 4.41 -18.70
C ARG A 220 12.26 4.71 -19.96
N GLU A 221 12.85 5.90 -20.04
CA GLU A 221 13.60 6.41 -21.20
C GLU A 221 15.00 6.83 -20.77
N ASP A 222 15.94 6.94 -21.71
CA ASP A 222 17.34 7.23 -21.38
C ASP A 222 17.53 8.63 -20.79
N ASP A 223 16.70 9.60 -21.16
CA ASP A 223 16.71 10.98 -20.64
C ASP A 223 15.60 11.23 -19.59
N GLY A 224 14.82 10.20 -19.26
CA GLY A 224 13.72 10.33 -18.30
C GLY A 224 14.16 10.36 -16.84
N PRO A 225 13.23 10.64 -15.91
CA PRO A 225 13.51 10.58 -14.48
C PRO A 225 13.77 9.14 -14.02
N VAL A 226 14.64 9.00 -13.01
CA VAL A 226 14.90 7.73 -12.34
C VAL A 226 13.96 7.59 -11.15
N ILE A 227 13.20 6.50 -11.10
CA ILE A 227 12.26 6.21 -10.02
C ILE A 227 12.94 5.22 -9.06
N ASN A 228 13.04 5.58 -7.78
CA ASN A 228 13.43 4.66 -6.71
C ASN A 228 12.18 3.92 -6.22
N VAL A 229 12.11 2.62 -6.49
CA VAL A 229 10.98 1.76 -6.13
C VAL A 229 11.20 1.25 -4.70
N LYS A 230 10.48 1.83 -3.74
CA LYS A 230 10.51 1.44 -2.32
C LYS A 230 9.40 0.46 -1.98
N CYS A 231 8.24 0.59 -2.63
CA CYS A 231 7.10 -0.29 -2.41
C CYS A 231 6.36 -0.59 -3.72
N GLN A 232 5.42 -1.53 -3.66
CA GLN A 232 4.59 -1.92 -4.80
C GLN A 232 3.75 -0.74 -5.33
N SER A 233 3.34 0.18 -4.47
CA SER A 233 2.59 1.38 -4.87
C SER A 233 3.40 2.30 -5.78
N ASP A 234 4.73 2.36 -5.61
CA ASP A 234 5.60 3.19 -6.46
C ASP A 234 5.59 2.72 -7.92
N LEU A 235 5.38 1.42 -8.16
CA LEU A 235 5.21 0.88 -9.51
C LEU A 235 3.93 1.42 -10.17
N LYS A 236 2.84 1.58 -9.41
CA LYS A 236 1.56 2.10 -9.92
C LYS A 236 1.58 3.62 -10.12
N ILE A 237 2.23 4.36 -9.21
CA ILE A 237 2.25 5.84 -9.21
C ILE A 237 3.04 6.40 -10.40
N GLY A 238 4.12 5.73 -10.83
CA GLY A 238 4.90 6.14 -12.02
C GLY A 238 4.07 6.26 -13.29
N PHE A 239 2.99 5.47 -13.41
CA PHE A 239 2.05 5.52 -14.54
C PHE A 239 1.12 6.75 -14.47
N GLN A 240 0.59 7.10 -13.30
CA GLN A 240 -0.35 8.22 -13.12
C GLN A 240 0.32 9.60 -13.14
N LEU A 241 1.49 9.76 -12.52
CA LEU A 241 2.24 11.01 -12.58
C LEU A 241 2.65 11.34 -14.01
N PHE A 242 2.94 10.32 -14.83
CA PHE A 242 3.20 10.48 -16.25
C PHE A 242 1.95 10.88 -17.03
N ILE A 243 0.79 10.25 -16.82
CA ILE A 243 -0.47 10.70 -17.48
C ILE A 243 -0.74 12.17 -17.16
N ARG A 244 -0.53 12.58 -15.90
CA ARG A 244 -0.68 14.00 -15.50
C ARG A 244 0.33 14.92 -16.18
N ALA A 245 1.61 14.52 -16.24
CA ALA A 245 2.64 15.30 -16.91
C ALA A 245 2.42 15.38 -18.43
N TRP A 246 2.02 14.27 -19.06
CA TRP A 246 1.70 14.19 -20.48
C TRP A 246 0.46 15.01 -20.83
N LEU A 247 -0.64 14.89 -20.06
CA LEU A 247 -1.83 15.72 -20.22
C LEU A 247 -1.52 17.21 -20.00
N SER A 248 -0.67 17.54 -19.03
CA SER A 248 -0.22 18.91 -18.79
C SER A 248 0.59 19.46 -19.98
N GLN A 249 1.49 18.65 -20.56
CA GLN A 249 2.26 19.03 -21.74
C GLN A 249 1.38 19.20 -22.98
N CYS A 250 0.43 18.29 -23.19
CA CYS A 250 -0.57 18.40 -24.25
C CYS A 250 -1.43 19.65 -24.09
N TYR A 251 -1.84 19.98 -22.87
CA TYR A 251 -2.60 21.19 -22.56
C TYR A 251 -1.80 22.47 -22.86
N GLN A 252 -0.53 22.54 -22.46
CA GLN A 252 0.37 23.66 -22.78
C GLN A 252 0.55 23.83 -24.29
N ASN A 253 0.74 22.73 -25.02
CA ASN A 253 0.89 22.74 -26.48
C ASN A 253 -0.40 23.16 -27.21
N LEU A 254 -1.58 22.72 -26.75
CA LEU A 254 -2.87 23.20 -27.27
C LEU A 254 -3.09 24.68 -26.99
N ARG A 255 -2.66 25.18 -25.82
CA ARG A 255 -2.77 26.60 -25.46
C ARG A 255 -1.90 27.47 -26.37
N LEU A 256 -0.67 27.04 -26.66
CA LEU A 256 0.21 27.69 -27.63
C LEU A 256 -0.39 27.71 -29.05
N TRP A 257 -1.03 26.62 -29.48
CA TRP A 257 -1.74 26.57 -30.76
C TRP A 257 -2.96 27.50 -30.82
N SER A 258 -3.72 27.61 -29.72
CA SER A 258 -4.86 28.54 -29.63
C SER A 258 -4.43 30.01 -29.71
N VAL A 259 -3.25 30.35 -29.19
CA VAL A 259 -2.66 31.70 -29.30
C VAL A 259 -2.17 31.96 -30.72
N PHE A 260 -1.58 30.97 -31.39
CA PHE A 260 -1.06 31.10 -32.76
C PHE A 260 -2.18 31.24 -33.82
N PHE A 261 -3.34 30.59 -33.61
CA PHE A 261 -4.51 30.70 -34.51
C PHE A 261 -5.36 31.94 -34.26
N ASN A 262 -5.37 32.53 -33.05
CA ASN A 262 -6.08 33.79 -32.80
C ASN A 262 -5.34 35.04 -33.31
N THR A 263 -4.06 34.93 -33.65
CA THR A 263 -3.26 36.05 -34.20
C THR A 263 -3.26 36.13 -35.74
N SER A 264 -3.79 35.12 -36.44
CA SER A 264 -3.71 35.04 -37.91
C SER A 264 -5.00 35.40 -38.66
N HIS A 265 -6.06 35.83 -37.97
CA HIS A 265 -7.26 36.38 -38.60
C HIS A 265 -7.57 37.78 -38.07
N LEU A 266 -6.95 38.80 -38.69
CA LEU A 266 -7.53 40.13 -38.92
C LEU A 266 -6.50 40.99 -39.66
N LYS A 267 -6.58 40.99 -41.00
CA LYS A 267 -6.36 42.16 -41.87
C LYS A 267 -6.75 41.76 -43.30
N THR A 268 -8.04 41.86 -43.59
CA THR A 268 -8.52 42.15 -44.94
C THR A 268 -8.09 43.58 -45.31
N PRO A 269 -7.47 43.83 -46.48
CA PRO A 269 -7.31 45.18 -46.99
C PRO A 269 -8.53 45.55 -47.84
N LEU A 270 -9.31 46.53 -47.37
CA LEU A 270 -10.25 47.29 -48.18
C LEU A 270 -9.47 48.26 -49.08
N GLY A 271 -9.42 47.94 -50.38
CA GLY A 271 -9.74 48.82 -51.52
C GLY A 271 -9.01 50.17 -51.79
N ILE A 272 -8.68 50.32 -53.09
CA ILE A 272 -8.77 51.53 -53.95
C ILE A 272 -7.50 52.41 -54.08
N GLN A 273 -6.81 52.26 -55.22
CA GLN A 273 -6.85 53.20 -56.36
C GLN A 273 -6.91 52.41 -57.66
#